data_AF-A0A2J1DZT4-F1
#
_entry.id   AF-A0A2J1DZT4-F1
#
_cell.length_a   1.000
_cell.length_b   1.000
_cell.length_c   1.000
_cell.angle_alpha   90.00
_cell.angle_beta   90.00
_cell.angle_gamma   90.00
#
_symmetry.space_group_name_H-M   'P 1'
#
loop_
_entity.id
_entity.type
_entity.pdbx_description
1 polymer ?
#
loop_
_entity_poly.entity_id
_entity_poly.type
_entity_poly.pdbx_seq_one_letter_code
_entity_poly.pdbx_strand_id
1 'polypeptide(L)'
;MAKKPQQPVKRHYSKHQVAKFEAQRKRQRIIFATGLSVIGIVLALVGIGVYKGWYVDQYKPMHTTVLTVGDTKYNVAYFVDALRHFTGGDSQYAYYFIDAVSERIQLNQLMVEKASEMGYTISDDEIDAAIEENSLTDVPAVRDIVRASLLTDKLKTEYFDPQVPQTAEQREALAMLLESENAASDVLAGIITDEEFAAKAAELSLESNTKTDSGSIGFKPAVP
;
A
#
# COMPACT_ATOMS: atom_id res chain seq x y z
N MET A 1 35.25 15.70 -83.64
CA MET A 1 36.00 14.54 -83.12
C MET A 1 35.71 14.39 -81.64
N ALA A 2 35.19 13.23 -81.22
CA ALA A 2 34.70 12.98 -79.86
C ALA A 2 35.83 12.62 -78.87
N LYS A 3 35.82 13.19 -77.66
CA LYS A 3 36.79 12.93 -76.59
C LYS A 3 36.39 11.64 -75.84
N LYS A 4 37.18 10.58 -76.00
CA LYS A 4 36.98 9.28 -75.34
C LYS A 4 37.19 9.43 -73.82
N PRO A 5 36.28 8.94 -72.94
CA PRO A 5 36.47 9.05 -71.50
C PRO A 5 37.62 8.15 -71.05
N GLN A 6 38.64 8.73 -70.41
CA GLN A 6 39.76 8.00 -69.85
C GLN A 6 39.27 7.17 -68.65
N GLN A 7 39.47 5.85 -68.69
CA GLN A 7 39.22 4.98 -67.56
C GLN A 7 40.11 5.41 -66.38
N PRO A 8 39.60 5.41 -65.13
CA PRO A 8 40.40 5.78 -63.98
C PRO A 8 41.57 4.81 -63.85
N VAL A 9 42.79 5.33 -64.02
CA VAL A 9 44.03 4.59 -63.84
C VAL A 9 44.01 4.00 -62.42
N LYS A 10 43.92 2.67 -62.31
CA LYS A 10 44.10 1.98 -61.03
C LYS A 10 45.51 2.30 -60.54
N ARG A 11 45.62 3.22 -59.57
CA ARG A 11 46.88 3.58 -58.93
C ARG A 11 47.45 2.32 -58.29
N HIS A 12 48.51 1.77 -58.88
CA HIS A 12 49.30 0.71 -58.27
C HIS A 12 50.16 1.35 -57.18
N TYR A 13 49.68 1.26 -55.95
CA TYR A 13 50.43 1.70 -54.78
C TYR A 13 51.70 0.84 -54.63
N SER A 14 52.84 1.49 -54.39
CA SER A 14 54.09 0.80 -54.05
C SER A 14 53.88 -0.05 -52.80
N LYS A 15 54.46 -1.26 -52.72
CA LYS A 15 54.38 -2.16 -51.54
C LYS A 15 54.70 -1.42 -50.22
N HIS A 16 55.59 -0.42 -50.29
CA HIS A 16 55.98 0.41 -49.15
C HIS A 16 54.91 1.43 -48.73
N GLN A 17 54.11 1.94 -49.67
CA GLN A 17 52.98 2.84 -49.40
C GLN A 17 51.78 2.06 -48.86
N VAL A 18 51.51 0.85 -49.37
CA VAL A 18 50.45 -0.04 -48.85
C VAL A 18 50.74 -0.44 -47.40
N ALA A 19 51.99 -0.81 -47.07
CA ALA A 19 52.39 -1.14 -45.70
C ALA A 19 52.20 0.02 -44.71
N LYS A 20 52.48 1.28 -45.14
CA LYS A 20 52.23 2.47 -44.32
C LYS A 20 50.73 2.72 -44.09
N PHE A 21 49.90 2.52 -45.12
CA PHE A 21 48.44 2.63 -45.01
C PHE A 21 47.84 1.56 -44.09
N GLU A 22 48.32 0.31 -44.17
CA GLU A 22 47.89 -0.77 -43.27
C GLU A 22 48.30 -0.50 -41.81
N ALA A 23 49.51 0.00 -41.59
CA ALA A 23 49.98 0.38 -40.26
C ALA A 23 49.16 1.55 -39.67
N GLN A 24 48.81 2.56 -40.49
CA GLN A 24 47.92 3.66 -40.08
C GLN A 24 46.50 3.18 -39.77
N ARG A 25 45.93 2.28 -40.59
CA ARG A 25 44.59 1.72 -40.36
C ARG A 25 44.53 0.85 -39.10
N LYS A 26 45.59 0.09 -38.81
CA LYS A 26 45.74 -0.65 -37.54
C LYS A 26 45.81 0.31 -36.35
N ARG A 27 46.61 1.38 -36.42
CA ARG A 27 46.69 2.40 -35.37
C ARG A 27 45.36 3.14 -35.16
N GLN A 28 44.67 3.49 -36.24
CA GLN A 28 43.36 4.16 -36.17
C GLN A 28 42.28 3.27 -35.56
N ARG A 29 42.28 1.97 -35.88
CA ARG A 29 41.37 0.99 -35.23
C ARG A 29 41.68 0.84 -33.75
N ILE A 30 42.95 0.81 -33.36
CA ILE A 30 43.35 0.74 -31.94
C ILE A 30 42.89 2.00 -31.21
N ILE A 31 43.14 3.19 -31.76
CA ILE A 31 42.72 4.48 -31.17
C ILE A 31 41.18 4.55 -31.04
N PHE A 32 40.46 4.08 -32.05
CA PHE A 32 38.99 4.05 -32.02
C PHE A 32 38.47 3.04 -30.99
N ALA A 33 39.09 1.85 -30.89
CA ALA A 33 38.73 0.83 -29.91
C ALA A 33 39.03 1.28 -28.47
N THR A 34 40.16 1.94 -28.23
CA THR A 34 40.45 2.51 -26.90
C THR A 34 39.50 3.64 -26.55
N GLY A 35 39.17 4.53 -27.50
CA GLY A 35 38.16 5.59 -27.29
C GLY A 35 36.79 5.02 -26.90
N LEU A 36 36.30 4.00 -27.65
CA LEU A 36 35.06 3.30 -27.32
C LEU A 36 35.12 2.58 -25.97
N SER A 37 36.26 1.97 -25.63
CA SER A 37 36.44 1.30 -24.34
C SER A 37 36.34 2.30 -23.18
N VAL A 38 36.98 3.48 -23.30
CA VAL A 38 36.90 4.53 -22.28
C VAL A 38 35.46 5.03 -22.13
N ILE A 39 34.74 5.27 -23.23
CA ILE A 39 33.32 5.66 -23.18
C ILE A 39 32.48 4.56 -22.50
N GLY A 40 32.71 3.29 -22.83
CA GLY A 40 32.03 2.16 -22.20
C GLY A 40 32.27 2.08 -20.69
N ILE A 41 33.51 2.32 -20.24
CA ILE A 41 33.86 2.35 -18.82
C ILE A 41 33.18 3.52 -18.12
N VAL A 42 33.17 4.71 -18.72
CA VAL A 42 32.48 5.88 -18.15
C VAL A 42 30.99 5.63 -18.01
N LEU A 43 30.34 5.07 -19.04
CA LEU A 43 28.92 4.72 -18.98
C LEU A 43 28.64 3.65 -17.93
N ALA A 44 29.53 2.66 -17.77
CA ALA A 44 29.39 1.65 -16.74
C ALA A 44 29.50 2.26 -15.32
N LEU A 45 30.45 3.16 -15.09
CA LEU A 45 30.62 3.84 -13.80
C LEU A 45 29.42 4.75 -13.47
N VAL A 46 28.94 5.52 -14.46
CA VAL A 46 27.73 6.35 -14.30
C VAL A 46 26.52 5.46 -14.03
N GLY A 47 26.35 4.37 -14.79
CA GLY A 47 25.27 3.40 -14.60
C GLY A 47 25.29 2.77 -13.20
N ILE A 48 26.46 2.39 -12.68
CA ILE A 48 26.62 1.87 -11.31
C ILE A 48 26.26 2.94 -10.28
N GLY A 49 26.68 4.19 -10.48
CA GLY A 49 26.35 5.31 -9.60
C GLY A 49 24.84 5.57 -9.52
N VAL A 50 24.18 5.65 -10.68
CA VAL A 50 22.72 5.83 -10.76
C VAL A 50 21.98 4.62 -10.18
N TYR A 51 22.43 3.41 -10.50
CA TYR A 51 21.82 2.19 -9.97
C TYR A 51 21.91 2.11 -8.45
N LYS A 52 23.06 2.42 -7.85
CA LYS A 52 23.17 2.42 -6.39
C LYS A 52 22.38 3.56 -5.75
N GLY A 53 22.66 4.80 -6.15
CA GLY A 53 22.13 5.98 -5.46
C GLY A 53 20.64 6.23 -5.66
N TRP A 54 20.08 5.90 -6.83
CA TRP A 54 18.66 6.11 -7.11
C TRP A 54 17.86 4.82 -6.96
N TYR A 55 18.30 3.73 -7.60
CA TYR A 55 17.51 2.50 -7.63
C TYR A 55 17.57 1.72 -6.30
N VAL A 56 18.76 1.48 -5.74
CA VAL A 56 18.90 0.68 -4.51
C VAL A 56 18.47 1.46 -3.27
N ASP A 57 18.87 2.74 -3.17
CA ASP A 57 18.70 3.50 -1.93
C ASP A 57 17.30 4.15 -1.81
N GLN A 58 16.66 4.52 -2.92
CA GLN A 58 15.39 5.27 -2.91
C GLN A 58 14.23 4.45 -3.49
N TYR A 59 14.39 3.94 -4.71
CA TYR A 59 13.30 3.30 -5.44
C TYR A 59 12.94 1.93 -4.87
N LYS A 60 13.92 1.04 -4.71
CA LYS A 60 13.68 -0.35 -4.28
C LYS A 60 12.94 -0.44 -2.93
N PRO A 61 13.34 0.28 -1.86
CA PRO A 61 12.65 0.21 -0.58
C PRO A 61 11.18 0.64 -0.68
N MET A 62 10.90 1.71 -1.42
CA MET A 62 9.54 2.26 -1.60
C MET A 62 8.57 1.26 -2.26
N HIS A 63 9.10 0.32 -3.05
CA HIS A 63 8.32 -0.73 -3.72
C HIS A 63 8.38 -2.10 -3.03
N THR A 64 8.99 -2.21 -1.84
CA THR A 64 8.91 -3.44 -1.05
C THR A 64 7.56 -3.56 -0.35
N THR A 65 6.99 -4.77 -0.33
CA THR A 65 5.75 -5.07 0.38
C THR A 65 5.97 -5.01 1.89
N VAL A 66 5.14 -4.27 2.60
CA VAL A 66 5.14 -4.16 4.08
C VAL A 66 3.94 -4.81 4.72
N LEU A 67 2.83 -4.90 4.00
CA LEU A 67 1.57 -5.43 4.50
C LEU A 67 0.91 -6.26 3.40
N THR A 68 0.29 -7.37 3.80
CA THR A 68 -0.55 -8.19 2.93
C THR A 68 -1.87 -8.40 3.64
N VAL A 69 -2.98 -8.11 2.96
CA VAL A 69 -4.34 -8.24 3.49
C VAL A 69 -5.15 -9.00 2.46
N GLY A 70 -5.52 -10.24 2.79
CA GLY A 70 -6.02 -11.19 1.80
C GLY A 70 -5.00 -11.40 0.69
N ASP A 71 -5.42 -11.16 -0.55
CA ASP A 71 -4.56 -11.23 -1.74
C ASP A 71 -3.91 -9.88 -2.11
N THR A 72 -4.28 -8.80 -1.44
CA THR A 72 -3.80 -7.44 -1.73
C THR A 72 -2.49 -7.14 -1.00
N LYS A 73 -1.51 -6.60 -1.73
CA LYS A 73 -0.18 -6.26 -1.20
C LYS A 73 0.04 -4.75 -1.20
N TYR A 74 0.46 -4.22 -0.06
CA TYR A 74 0.78 -2.81 0.12
C TYR A 74 2.27 -2.62 0.28
N ASN A 75 2.82 -1.64 -0.43
CA ASN A 75 4.25 -1.32 -0.39
C ASN A 75 4.56 -0.17 0.58
N VAL A 76 5.85 0.05 0.83
CA VAL A 76 6.32 1.13 1.71
C VAL A 76 5.80 2.50 1.25
N ALA A 77 5.78 2.79 -0.05
CA ALA A 77 5.30 4.08 -0.57
C ALA A 77 3.85 4.36 -0.16
N TYR A 78 2.96 3.39 -0.41
CA TYR A 78 1.56 3.45 0.02
C TYR A 78 1.43 3.66 1.52
N PHE A 79 2.21 2.91 2.31
CA PHE A 79 2.18 3.01 3.76
C PHE A 79 2.65 4.38 4.27
N VAL A 80 3.69 4.94 3.65
CA VAL A 80 4.19 6.29 3.96
C VAL A 80 3.15 7.36 3.59
N ASP A 81 2.44 7.20 2.48
CA ASP A 81 1.38 8.13 2.08
C ASP A 81 0.19 8.06 3.05
N ALA A 82 -0.18 6.87 3.51
CA ALA A 82 -1.16 6.70 4.58
C ALA A 82 -0.68 7.37 5.88
N LEU A 83 0.57 7.12 6.30
CA LEU A 83 1.14 7.77 7.48
C LEU A 83 1.12 9.29 7.39
N ARG A 84 1.50 9.85 6.24
CA ARG A 84 1.46 11.31 6.02
C ARG A 84 0.05 11.86 6.14
N HIS A 85 -0.96 11.14 5.66
CA HIS A 85 -2.36 11.53 5.85
C HIS A 85 -2.73 11.58 7.33
N PHE A 86 -2.37 10.55 8.11
CA PHE A 86 -2.66 10.49 9.54
C PHE A 86 -1.89 11.51 10.40
N THR A 87 -0.67 11.87 10.00
CA THR A 87 0.14 12.84 10.76
C THR A 87 0.02 14.28 10.25
N GLY A 88 -0.80 14.53 9.22
CA GLY A 88 -0.85 15.84 8.55
C GLY A 88 0.47 16.24 7.90
N GLY A 89 1.32 15.26 7.58
CA GLY A 89 2.67 15.46 7.03
C GLY A 89 3.77 15.64 8.07
N ASP A 90 3.45 15.65 9.37
CA ASP A 90 4.46 15.77 10.42
C ASP A 90 5.18 14.43 10.67
N SER A 91 6.47 14.40 10.37
CA SER A 91 7.31 13.22 10.57
C SER A 91 7.61 12.90 12.04
N GLN A 92 7.47 13.86 12.95
CA GLN A 92 7.77 13.66 14.37
C GLN A 92 6.80 12.67 15.03
N TYR A 93 5.56 12.63 14.54
CA TYR A 93 4.53 11.74 15.05
C TYR A 93 4.43 10.40 14.32
N ALA A 94 5.10 10.25 13.17
CA ALA A 94 4.94 9.09 12.29
C ALA A 94 5.13 7.75 13.03
N TYR A 95 6.10 7.69 13.94
CA TYR A 95 6.38 6.47 14.73
C TYR A 95 5.20 6.02 15.59
N TYR A 96 4.45 6.95 16.19
CA TYR A 96 3.31 6.61 17.06
C TYR A 96 2.10 6.08 16.29
N PHE A 97 2.04 6.35 14.98
CA PHE A 97 0.91 5.97 14.14
C PHE A 97 1.20 4.75 13.25
N ILE A 98 2.39 4.15 13.32
CA ILE A 98 2.76 2.98 12.49
C ILE A 98 1.74 1.84 12.68
N ASP A 99 1.48 1.46 13.93
CA ASP A 99 0.57 0.35 14.22
C ASP A 99 -0.88 0.71 13.88
N ALA A 100 -1.31 1.91 14.26
CA ALA A 100 -2.66 2.41 13.96
C ALA A 100 -2.94 2.51 12.44
N VAL A 101 -1.96 2.92 11.64
CA VAL A 101 -2.07 2.98 10.18
C VAL A 101 -2.08 1.57 9.59
N SER A 102 -1.26 0.66 10.12
CA SER A 102 -1.26 -0.74 9.68
C SER A 102 -2.64 -1.38 9.89
N GLU A 103 -3.20 -1.23 11.09
CA GLU A 103 -4.54 -1.70 11.43
C GLU A 103 -5.61 -1.05 10.56
N ARG A 104 -5.53 0.27 10.35
CA ARG A 104 -6.47 0.99 9.49
C ARG A 104 -6.45 0.47 8.06
N ILE A 105 -5.28 0.22 7.47
CA ILE A 105 -5.17 -0.31 6.10
C ILE A 105 -5.82 -1.70 6.03
N GLN A 106 -5.59 -2.55 7.04
CA GLN A 106 -6.23 -3.87 7.11
C GLN A 106 -7.75 -3.75 7.16
N LEU A 107 -8.27 -2.96 8.10
CA LEU A 107 -9.72 -2.77 8.28
C LEU A 107 -10.37 -2.17 7.04
N ASN A 108 -9.74 -1.19 6.39
CA ASN A 108 -10.27 -0.58 5.18
C ASN A 108 -10.36 -1.58 4.03
N GLN A 109 -9.34 -2.41 3.83
CA GLN A 109 -9.38 -3.46 2.80
C GLN A 109 -10.48 -4.48 3.09
N LEU A 110 -10.60 -4.94 4.34
CA LEU A 110 -11.65 -5.86 4.74
C LEU A 110 -13.05 -5.24 4.56
N MET A 111 -13.21 -3.95 4.86
CA MET A 111 -14.45 -3.22 4.64
C MET A 111 -14.84 -3.22 3.15
N VAL A 112 -13.89 -2.92 2.26
CA VAL A 112 -14.12 -2.94 0.80
C VAL A 112 -14.51 -4.34 0.32
N GLU A 113 -13.79 -5.37 0.76
CA GLU A 113 -14.07 -6.76 0.39
C GLU A 113 -15.46 -7.19 0.85
N LYS A 114 -15.79 -6.97 2.13
CA LYS A 114 -17.08 -7.38 2.71
C LYS A 114 -18.26 -6.57 2.20
N ALA A 115 -18.10 -5.27 2.01
CA ALA A 115 -19.14 -4.45 1.40
C ALA A 115 -19.44 -4.92 -0.03
N SER A 116 -18.41 -5.22 -0.82
CA SER A 116 -18.55 -5.73 -2.18
C SER A 116 -19.26 -7.09 -2.24
N GLU A 117 -18.93 -8.02 -1.33
CA GLU A 117 -19.65 -9.29 -1.17
C GLU A 117 -21.15 -9.09 -0.90
N MET A 118 -21.50 -8.01 -0.20
CA MET A 118 -22.87 -7.61 0.11
C MET A 118 -23.53 -6.76 -1.00
N GLY A 119 -22.81 -6.46 -2.09
CA GLY A 119 -23.30 -5.66 -3.21
C GLY A 119 -23.19 -4.14 -3.04
N TYR A 120 -22.47 -3.67 -2.02
CA TYR A 120 -22.23 -2.24 -1.77
C TYR A 120 -20.84 -1.83 -2.29
N THR A 121 -20.82 -0.84 -3.16
CA THR A 121 -19.59 -0.26 -3.72
C THR A 121 -19.66 1.27 -3.75
N ILE A 122 -18.50 1.89 -3.89
CA ILE A 122 -18.33 3.33 -4.08
C ILE A 122 -17.63 3.54 -5.42
N SER A 123 -18.17 4.45 -6.22
CA SER A 123 -17.61 4.85 -7.52
C SER A 123 -16.40 5.77 -7.35
N ASP A 124 -15.54 5.83 -8.38
CA ASP A 124 -14.41 6.75 -8.36
C ASP A 124 -14.86 8.22 -8.33
N ASP A 125 -16.00 8.56 -8.95
CA ASP A 125 -16.56 9.91 -8.92
C ASP A 125 -16.95 10.34 -7.49
N GLU A 126 -17.52 9.43 -6.68
CA GLU A 126 -17.83 9.69 -5.27
C GLU A 126 -16.55 9.93 -4.45
N ILE A 127 -15.47 9.21 -4.76
CA ILE A 127 -14.17 9.38 -4.10
C ILE A 127 -13.54 10.71 -4.48
N ASP A 128 -13.57 11.05 -5.78
CA ASP A 128 -13.02 12.31 -6.30
C ASP A 128 -13.71 13.52 -5.68
N ALA A 129 -15.05 13.48 -5.62
CA ALA A 129 -15.84 14.52 -4.96
C ALA A 129 -15.48 14.68 -3.49
N ALA A 130 -15.36 13.57 -2.75
CA ALA A 130 -14.99 13.61 -1.33
C ALA A 130 -13.55 14.13 -1.11
N ILE A 131 -12.61 13.78 -1.99
CA ILE A 131 -11.23 14.29 -1.93
C ILE A 131 -11.20 15.79 -2.19
N GLU A 132 -11.93 16.28 -3.20
CA GLU A 132 -12.00 17.71 -3.53
C GLU A 132 -12.67 18.51 -2.40
N GLU A 133 -13.82 18.04 -1.91
CA GLU A 133 -14.59 18.69 -0.83
C GLU A 133 -13.74 18.86 0.43
N ASN A 134 -12.94 17.85 0.76
CA ASN A 134 -12.10 17.85 1.97
C ASN A 134 -10.67 18.36 1.71
N SER A 135 -10.36 18.81 0.48
CA SER A 135 -9.03 19.29 0.09
C SER A 135 -7.90 18.30 0.44
N LEU A 136 -8.16 17.02 0.21
CA LEU A 136 -7.24 15.94 0.54
C LEU A 136 -6.21 15.72 -0.57
N THR A 137 -5.06 15.15 -0.20
CA THR A 137 -4.04 14.75 -1.18
C THR A 137 -4.54 13.54 -1.97
N ASP A 138 -4.67 13.68 -3.29
CA ASP A 138 -5.07 12.58 -4.18
C ASP A 138 -3.92 11.61 -4.44
N VAL A 139 -3.77 10.66 -3.51
CA VAL A 139 -2.82 9.54 -3.60
C VAL A 139 -3.57 8.23 -3.31
N PRO A 140 -3.11 7.07 -3.84
CA PRO A 140 -3.83 5.81 -3.70
C PRO A 140 -4.23 5.46 -2.26
N ALA A 141 -3.34 5.69 -1.29
CA ALA A 141 -3.62 5.44 0.12
C ALA A 141 -4.77 6.27 0.68
N VAL A 142 -4.85 7.55 0.30
CA VAL A 142 -5.93 8.43 0.73
C VAL A 142 -7.24 8.07 0.03
N ARG A 143 -7.19 7.73 -1.26
CA ARG A 143 -8.37 7.24 -2.00
C ARG A 143 -8.98 6.01 -1.34
N ASP A 144 -8.17 5.06 -0.91
CA ASP A 144 -8.64 3.84 -0.25
C ASP A 144 -9.21 4.12 1.15
N ILE A 145 -8.61 5.07 1.89
CA ILE A 145 -9.15 5.55 3.17
C ILE A 145 -10.52 6.22 2.98
N VAL A 146 -10.64 7.11 2.00
CA VAL A 146 -11.90 7.79 1.65
C VAL A 146 -12.95 6.77 1.21
N ARG A 147 -12.60 5.82 0.35
CA ARG A 147 -13.50 4.74 -0.08
C ARG A 147 -14.07 3.97 1.10
N ALA A 148 -13.24 3.56 2.04
CA ALA A 148 -13.68 2.83 3.23
C ALA A 148 -14.57 3.68 4.14
N SER A 149 -14.30 4.98 4.26
CA SER A 149 -15.15 5.92 5.00
C SER A 149 -16.54 6.02 4.35
N LEU A 150 -16.58 6.27 3.04
CA LEU A 150 -17.84 6.37 2.29
C LEU A 150 -18.64 5.06 2.33
N LEU A 151 -17.96 3.90 2.26
CA LEU A 151 -18.59 2.60 2.44
C LEU A 151 -19.19 2.44 3.84
N THR A 152 -18.50 2.91 4.87
CA THR A 152 -19.00 2.85 6.26
C THR A 152 -20.30 3.64 6.39
N ASP A 153 -20.34 4.85 5.85
CA ASP A 153 -21.53 5.70 5.86
C ASP A 153 -22.67 5.08 5.05
N LYS A 154 -22.36 4.58 3.84
CA LYS A 154 -23.33 3.89 2.97
C LYS A 154 -23.92 2.65 3.65
N LEU A 155 -23.09 1.78 4.22
CA LEU A 155 -23.57 0.59 4.93
C LEU A 155 -24.40 0.96 6.15
N LYS A 156 -24.00 1.99 6.90
CA LYS A 156 -24.77 2.48 8.04
C LYS A 156 -26.18 2.88 7.59
N THR A 157 -26.28 3.76 6.59
CA THR A 157 -27.57 4.32 6.16
C THR A 157 -28.44 3.34 5.37
N GLU A 158 -27.84 2.55 4.48
CA GLU A 158 -28.60 1.69 3.55
C GLU A 158 -28.83 0.28 4.09
N TYR A 159 -27.91 -0.25 4.90
CA TYR A 159 -28.01 -1.61 5.44
C TYR A 159 -28.43 -1.62 6.90
N PHE A 160 -27.71 -0.94 7.80
CA PHE A 160 -27.92 -1.08 9.25
C PHE A 160 -29.10 -0.27 9.77
N ASP A 161 -29.20 1.01 9.44
CA ASP A 161 -30.24 1.91 9.96
C ASP A 161 -31.68 1.40 9.70
N PRO A 162 -32.02 0.84 8.52
CA PRO A 162 -33.35 0.28 8.27
C PRO A 162 -33.67 -0.97 9.12
N GLN A 163 -32.66 -1.66 9.63
CA GLN A 163 -32.81 -2.85 10.49
C GLN A 163 -32.99 -2.47 11.97
N VAL A 164 -32.71 -1.22 12.34
CA VAL A 164 -32.85 -0.75 13.72
C VAL A 164 -34.31 -0.31 13.95
N PRO A 165 -35.04 -0.94 14.89
CA PRO A 165 -36.40 -0.53 15.20
C PRO A 165 -36.41 0.87 15.82
N GLN A 166 -37.35 1.72 15.36
CA GLN A 166 -37.53 3.09 15.89
C GLN A 166 -37.98 3.12 17.36
N THR A 167 -38.62 2.04 17.81
CA THR A 167 -39.05 1.85 19.20
C THR A 167 -38.78 0.41 19.61
N ALA A 168 -38.20 0.22 20.77
CA ALA A 168 -38.01 -1.09 21.38
C ALA A 168 -38.11 -0.96 22.91
N GLU A 169 -38.49 -2.04 23.58
CA GLU A 169 -38.29 -2.18 25.02
C GLU A 169 -36.79 -2.01 25.31
N GLN A 170 -36.40 -1.31 26.37
CA GLN A 170 -34.99 -1.26 26.77
C GLN A 170 -34.74 -2.28 27.88
N ARG A 171 -33.64 -3.02 27.75
CA ARG A 171 -33.15 -3.93 28.79
C ARG A 171 -31.71 -3.58 29.12
N GLU A 172 -31.40 -3.66 30.40
CA GLU A 172 -30.01 -3.66 30.83
C GLU A 172 -29.36 -4.95 30.31
N ALA A 173 -28.23 -4.80 29.63
CA ALA A 173 -27.53 -5.92 29.02
C ALA A 173 -26.12 -6.04 29.58
N LEU A 174 -25.70 -7.29 29.74
CA LEU A 174 -24.35 -7.67 30.10
C LEU A 174 -23.71 -8.40 28.91
N ALA A 175 -22.44 -8.15 28.65
CA ALA A 175 -21.67 -8.76 27.57
C ALA A 175 -20.25 -9.10 28.04
N MET A 176 -19.68 -10.14 27.45
CA MET A 176 -18.31 -10.57 27.70
C MET A 176 -17.71 -11.08 26.40
N LEU A 177 -16.58 -10.52 25.97
CA LEU A 177 -15.85 -11.02 24.82
C LEU A 177 -14.84 -12.06 25.28
N LEU A 178 -14.90 -13.26 24.69
CA LEU A 178 -13.99 -14.37 25.01
C LEU A 178 -13.26 -14.83 23.75
N GLU A 179 -12.18 -15.59 23.94
CA GLU A 179 -11.27 -15.98 22.85
C GLU A 179 -11.88 -16.96 21.84
N SER A 180 -12.92 -17.71 22.24
CA SER A 180 -13.57 -18.72 21.40
C SER A 180 -14.97 -19.08 21.89
N GLU A 181 -15.75 -19.73 21.02
CA GLU A 181 -17.06 -20.29 21.34
C GLU A 181 -16.99 -21.37 22.44
N ASN A 182 -15.94 -22.20 22.44
CA ASN A 182 -15.72 -23.20 23.48
C ASN A 182 -15.48 -22.54 24.84
N ALA A 183 -14.61 -21.52 24.88
CA ALA A 183 -14.37 -20.75 26.11
C ALA A 183 -15.65 -20.07 26.60
N ALA A 184 -16.46 -19.52 25.68
CA ALA A 184 -17.75 -18.94 26.00
C ALA A 184 -18.74 -19.97 26.58
N SER A 185 -18.80 -21.17 26.00
CA SER A 185 -19.67 -22.25 26.47
C SER A 185 -19.26 -22.74 27.86
N ASP A 186 -17.96 -22.92 28.09
CA ASP A 186 -17.41 -23.37 29.38
C ASP A 186 -17.65 -22.34 30.49
N VAL A 187 -17.47 -21.06 30.19
CA VAL A 187 -17.74 -19.97 31.14
C VAL A 187 -19.24 -19.87 31.43
N LEU A 188 -20.08 -19.94 30.39
CA LEU A 188 -21.53 -19.83 30.53
C LEU A 188 -22.13 -20.97 31.35
N ALA A 189 -21.62 -22.19 31.22
CA ALA A 189 -22.12 -23.36 31.96
C ALA A 189 -22.01 -23.20 33.50
N GLY A 190 -21.14 -22.31 33.97
CA GLY A 190 -20.93 -22.03 35.39
C GLY A 190 -21.65 -20.79 35.92
N ILE A 191 -22.40 -20.06 35.09
CA ILE A 191 -23.05 -18.79 35.48
C ILE A 191 -24.55 -19.01 35.64
N ILE A 192 -25.06 -18.71 36.83
CA ILE A 192 -26.48 -18.83 37.18
C ILE A 192 -27.05 -17.46 37.58
N THR A 193 -26.20 -16.53 37.97
CA THR A 193 -26.57 -15.19 38.44
C THR A 193 -25.82 -14.08 37.70
N ASP A 194 -26.40 -12.88 37.69
CA ASP A 194 -25.77 -11.69 37.10
C ASP A 194 -24.47 -11.30 37.83
N GLU A 195 -24.37 -11.58 39.13
CA GLU A 195 -23.18 -11.32 39.95
C GLU A 195 -22.02 -12.24 39.57
N GLU A 196 -22.30 -13.52 39.29
CA GLU A 196 -21.31 -14.46 38.75
C GLU A 196 -20.87 -14.06 37.35
N PHE A 197 -21.81 -13.61 36.50
CA PHE A 197 -21.50 -13.09 35.18
C PHE A 197 -20.55 -11.88 35.29
N ALA A 198 -20.89 -10.92 36.14
CA ALA A 198 -20.12 -9.68 36.32
C ALA A 198 -18.69 -9.97 36.81
N ALA A 199 -18.54 -10.87 37.79
CA ALA A 199 -17.24 -11.31 38.27
C ALA A 199 -16.41 -11.97 37.16
N LYS A 200 -17.02 -12.84 36.35
CA LYS A 200 -16.36 -13.48 35.20
C LYS A 200 -16.02 -12.50 34.10
N ALA A 201 -16.87 -11.51 33.83
CA ALA A 201 -16.60 -10.48 32.84
C ALA A 201 -15.39 -9.63 33.24
N ALA A 202 -15.31 -9.23 34.52
CA ALA A 202 -14.19 -8.46 35.04
C ALA A 202 -12.84 -9.21 34.95
N GLU A 203 -12.88 -10.53 35.10
CA GLU A 203 -11.70 -11.39 35.03
C GLU A 203 -11.32 -11.73 33.57
N LEU A 204 -12.29 -12.22 32.80
CA LEU A 204 -12.05 -12.97 31.56
C LEU A 204 -12.34 -12.18 30.28
N SER A 205 -13.11 -11.08 30.35
CA SER A 205 -13.41 -10.30 29.15
C SER A 205 -12.13 -9.81 28.47
N LEU A 206 -12.08 -10.00 27.16
CA LEU A 206 -11.04 -9.49 26.27
C LEU A 206 -11.33 -8.06 25.80
N GLU A 207 -12.61 -7.69 25.76
CA GLU A 207 -13.02 -6.31 25.47
C GLU A 207 -12.85 -5.46 26.73
N SER A 208 -12.19 -4.32 26.58
CA SER A 208 -11.66 -3.52 27.70
C SER A 208 -12.76 -2.83 28.50
N ASN A 209 -13.83 -2.37 27.85
CA ASN A 209 -14.93 -1.68 28.52
C ASN A 209 -15.72 -2.67 29.37
N THR A 210 -16.17 -3.80 28.81
CA THR A 210 -16.87 -4.85 29.54
C THR A 210 -15.98 -5.53 30.57
N LYS A 211 -14.65 -5.53 30.40
CA LYS A 211 -13.75 -5.97 31.48
C LYS A 211 -13.74 -4.99 32.66
N THR A 212 -13.71 -3.70 32.38
CA THR A 212 -13.64 -2.66 33.43
C THR A 212 -14.99 -2.49 34.13
N ASP A 213 -16.07 -2.52 33.37
CA ASP A 213 -17.43 -2.29 33.83
C ASP A 213 -18.16 -3.58 34.22
N SER A 214 -17.40 -4.65 34.47
CA SER A 214 -17.93 -5.94 34.94
C SER A 214 -19.06 -6.48 34.07
N GLY A 215 -18.90 -6.37 32.76
CA GLY A 215 -19.80 -6.85 31.72
C GLY A 215 -20.89 -5.87 31.32
N SER A 216 -21.09 -4.76 32.03
CA SER A 216 -22.20 -3.86 31.71
C SER A 216 -22.01 -3.15 30.38
N ILE A 217 -23.03 -3.18 29.53
CA ILE A 217 -23.14 -2.34 28.32
C ILE A 217 -24.30 -1.34 28.42
N GLY A 218 -24.88 -1.21 29.62
CA GLY A 218 -26.02 -0.35 29.92
C GLY A 218 -27.33 -0.82 29.28
N PHE A 219 -28.28 0.11 29.15
CA PHE A 219 -29.55 -0.14 28.50
C PHE A 219 -29.40 -0.23 26.99
N LYS A 220 -29.83 -1.35 26.42
CA LYS A 220 -29.91 -1.57 24.97
C LYS A 220 -31.36 -1.86 24.56
N PRO A 221 -31.74 -1.54 23.31
CA PRO A 221 -32.96 -2.06 22.71
C PRO A 221 -33.02 -3.59 22.86
N ALA A 222 -34.08 -4.12 23.45
CA ALA A 222 -34.42 -5.52 23.36
C ALA A 222 -34.70 -5.80 21.89
N VAL A 223 -33.83 -6.59 21.26
CA VAL A 223 -34.03 -7.04 19.89
C VAL A 223 -35.33 -7.86 19.86
N PRO A 224 -36.24 -7.65 18.89
CA PRO A 224 -37.38 -8.55 18.70
C PRO A 224 -36.94 -9.97 18.33
#